data_AF-A0A7C4G5B4-F1
#
_entry.id   AF-A0A7C4G5B4-F1
#
_cell.length_a   1.000
_cell.length_b   1.000
_cell.length_c   1.000
_cell.angle_alpha   90.00
_cell.angle_beta   90.00
_cell.angle_gamma   90.00
#
_symmetry.space_group_name_H-M   'P 1'
#
loop_
_entity.id
_entity.type
_entity.pdbx_description
1 polymer ?
#
loop_
_entity_poly.entity_id
_entity_poly.type
_entity_poly.pdbx_seq_one_letter_code
_entity_poly.pdbx_strand_id
1 'polypeptide(L)'
;MRAIHIILTLISGIVIGVLNQRIGILIQALDSILFILILQIGIEVGLKYKDIMRSIKKLKNQLHLPIITIISSIIAGIISSKILNIDTRIVLAISLGMGWYSFTGAYLTLKLNPYYGAIAFASNMLREAATIIITPILPRKFKKAGVIIGGATTMDTTLPIIVKEFGEEEMILALYHGLIITLIIPIILSTII
;
A
#
# COMPACT_ATOMS: atom_id res chain seq x y z
N MET A 1 7.41 -1.72 20.64
CA MET A 1 8.76 -1.18 20.28
C MET A 1 8.82 -0.63 18.86
N ARG A 2 8.42 -1.35 17.78
CA ARG A 2 8.55 -0.85 16.39
C ARG A 2 7.83 0.47 16.06
N ALA A 3 6.58 0.66 16.53
CA ALA A 3 5.81 1.89 16.24
C ALA A 3 6.47 3.18 16.79
N ILE A 4 7.09 3.11 17.97
CA ILE A 4 7.80 4.24 18.57
C ILE A 4 9.00 4.64 17.71
N HIS A 5 9.74 3.66 17.17
CA HIS A 5 10.87 3.95 16.28
C HIS A 5 10.41 4.62 14.98
N ILE A 6 9.27 4.21 14.42
CA ILE A 6 8.70 4.85 13.22
C ILE A 6 8.37 6.32 13.50
N ILE A 7 7.67 6.60 14.60
CA ILE A 7 7.29 7.96 14.98
C ILE A 7 8.54 8.81 15.26
N LEU A 8 9.52 8.28 16.00
CA LEU A 8 10.77 8.98 16.27
C LEU A 8 11.57 9.27 14.99
N THR A 9 11.58 8.33 14.04
CA THR A 9 12.24 8.51 12.74
C THR A 9 11.54 9.59 11.90
N LEU A 10 10.20 9.64 11.93
CA LEU A 10 9.44 10.70 11.27
C LEU A 10 9.73 12.06 11.89
N ILE A 11 9.66 12.16 13.23
CA ILE A 11 9.93 13.40 13.96
C ILE A 11 11.36 13.88 13.70
N SER A 12 12.36 13.00 13.77
CA SER A 12 13.75 13.37 13.50
C SER A 12 13.93 13.85 12.06
N GLY A 13 13.30 13.19 11.08
CA GLY A 13 13.29 13.63 9.69
C GLY A 13 12.70 15.04 9.51
N ILE A 14 11.58 15.34 10.18
CA ILE A 14 10.96 16.67 10.17
C ILE A 14 11.91 17.72 10.78
N VAL A 15 12.48 17.43 11.95
CA VAL A 15 13.40 18.34 12.65
C VAL A 15 14.63 18.63 11.79
N ILE A 16 15.26 17.59 11.21
CA ILE A 16 16.42 17.73 10.33
C ILE A 16 16.06 18.56 9.09
N GLY A 17 14.90 18.30 8.48
CA GLY A 17 14.42 19.04 7.31
C GLY A 17 14.17 20.53 7.58
N VAL A 18 13.65 20.87 8.76
CA VAL A 18 13.45 22.26 9.19
C VAL A 18 14.79 22.96 9.45
N LEU A 19 15.74 22.27 10.09
CA LEU A 19 17.04 22.84 10.46
C LEU A 19 18.01 22.98 9.28
N ASN A 20 17.85 22.21 8.20
CA ASN A 20 18.79 22.24 7.08
C ASN A 20 18.10 22.02 5.71
N GLN A 21 17.74 23.13 5.06
CA GLN A 21 17.11 23.13 3.74
C GLN A 21 18.04 22.71 2.58
N ARG A 22 19.35 22.53 2.81
CA ARG A 22 20.34 22.20 1.75
C ARG A 22 20.57 20.70 1.53
N ILE A 23 19.75 19.82 2.12
CA ILE A 23 19.90 18.37 2.02
C ILE A 23 19.35 17.81 0.68
N GLY A 24 19.62 18.50 -0.44
CA GLY A 24 19.20 18.05 -1.78
C GLY A 24 19.82 16.72 -2.22
N ILE A 25 20.95 16.33 -1.62
CA ILE A 25 21.66 15.06 -1.90
C ILE A 25 20.84 13.84 -1.45
N LEU A 26 20.15 13.90 -0.31
CA LEU A 26 19.30 12.79 0.14
C LEU A 26 18.07 12.62 -0.75
N ILE A 27 17.57 13.71 -1.35
CA ILE A 27 16.43 13.65 -2.26
C ILE A 27 16.81 12.92 -3.56
N GLN A 28 18.03 13.12 -4.06
CA GLN A 28 18.54 12.36 -5.22
C GLN A 28 18.71 10.85 -4.91
N ALA A 29 18.95 10.49 -3.65
CA ALA A 29 19.05 9.09 -3.25
C ALA A 29 17.69 8.36 -3.22
N LEU A 30 16.56 9.08 -3.17
CA LEU A 30 15.22 8.47 -3.10
C LEU A 30 14.92 7.57 -4.31
N ASP A 31 15.30 7.97 -5.52
CA ASP A 31 15.14 7.15 -6.72
C ASP A 31 15.91 5.83 -6.61
N SER A 32 17.16 5.88 -6.14
CA SER A 32 17.99 4.69 -5.94
C SER A 32 17.43 3.78 -4.85
N ILE A 33 16.94 4.36 -3.74
CA ILE A 33 16.29 3.62 -2.66
C ILE A 33 15.01 2.95 -3.17
N LEU A 34 14.23 3.62 -4.02
CA LEU A 34 13.02 3.07 -4.61
C LEU A 34 13.33 1.84 -5.48
N PHE A 35 14.39 1.90 -6.29
CA PHE A 35 14.82 0.74 -7.09
C PHE A 35 15.29 -0.42 -6.22
N ILE A 36 16.01 -0.15 -5.13
CA ILE A 36 16.41 -1.19 -4.17
C ILE A 36 15.18 -1.83 -3.51
N LEU A 37 14.17 -1.03 -3.13
CA LEU A 37 12.90 -1.53 -2.59
C LEU A 37 12.18 -2.44 -3.58
N ILE A 38 12.07 -2.03 -4.84
CA ILE A 38 11.42 -2.83 -5.89
C ILE A 38 12.21 -4.14 -6.12
N LEU A 39 13.55 -4.08 -6.12
CA LEU A 39 14.40 -5.27 -6.24
C LEU A 39 14.16 -6.24 -5.08
N GLN A 40 14.09 -5.74 -3.84
CA GLN A 40 13.81 -6.58 -2.66
C GLN A 40 12.46 -7.29 -2.79
N ILE A 41 11.43 -6.61 -3.29
CA ILE A 41 10.13 -7.23 -3.55
C ILE A 41 10.24 -8.31 -4.62
N GLY A 42 10.98 -8.04 -5.70
CA GLY A 42 11.26 -9.04 -6.74
C GLY A 42 11.94 -10.29 -6.17
N ILE A 43 12.92 -10.12 -5.27
CA ILE A 43 13.58 -11.22 -4.56
C ILE A 43 12.58 -11.97 -3.68
N GLU A 44 11.76 -11.28 -2.89
CA GLU A 44 10.79 -11.92 -2.00
C GLU A 44 9.76 -12.75 -2.78
N VAL A 45 9.23 -12.20 -3.87
CA VAL A 45 8.32 -12.90 -4.78
C VAL A 45 9.01 -14.11 -5.40
N GLY A 46 10.27 -13.97 -5.82
CA GLY A 46 11.07 -15.07 -6.37
C GLY A 46 11.29 -16.21 -5.36
N LEU A 47 11.64 -15.88 -4.11
CA LEU A 47 11.86 -16.85 -3.04
C LEU A 47 10.59 -17.67 -2.73
N LYS A 48 9.40 -17.05 -2.84
CA LYS A 48 8.10 -17.68 -2.56
C LYS A 48 7.38 -18.17 -3.83
N TYR A 49 8.05 -18.21 -4.98
CA TYR A 49 7.43 -18.43 -6.29
C TYR A 49 6.55 -19.70 -6.37
N LYS A 50 6.99 -20.83 -5.81
CA LYS A 50 6.24 -22.10 -5.88
C LYS A 50 4.90 -22.00 -5.14
N ASP A 51 4.91 -21.43 -3.95
CA ASP A 51 3.71 -21.25 -3.13
C ASP A 51 2.76 -20.22 -3.76
N ILE A 52 3.32 -19.14 -4.28
CA ILE A 52 2.60 -18.12 -5.05
C ILE A 52 1.92 -18.74 -6.27
N MET A 53 2.65 -19.51 -7.08
CA MET A 53 2.10 -20.11 -8.30
C MET A 53 0.99 -21.12 -7.99
N ARG A 54 1.14 -21.89 -6.91
CA ARG A 54 0.10 -22.80 -6.42
C ARG A 54 -1.14 -22.03 -5.95
N SER A 55 -0.95 -20.92 -5.25
CA SER A 55 -2.01 -20.03 -4.78
C SER A 55 -2.78 -19.42 -5.96
N ILE A 56 -2.07 -18.89 -6.97
CA ILE A 56 -2.66 -18.32 -8.18
C ILE A 56 -3.49 -19.36 -8.93
N LYS A 57 -2.98 -20.59 -9.11
CA LYS A 57 -3.72 -21.66 -9.79
C LYS A 57 -4.97 -22.07 -9.02
N LYS A 58 -4.87 -22.22 -7.68
CA LYS A 58 -5.99 -22.61 -6.82
C LYS A 58 -7.05 -21.52 -6.68
N LEU A 59 -6.65 -20.25 -6.72
CA LEU A 59 -7.49 -19.09 -6.47
C LEU A 59 -7.78 -18.25 -7.72
N LYS A 60 -7.59 -18.79 -8.92
CA LYS A 60 -7.86 -18.08 -10.19
C LYS A 60 -9.29 -17.51 -10.25
N ASN A 61 -10.27 -18.21 -9.66
CA ASN A 61 -11.66 -17.77 -9.59
C ASN A 61 -11.89 -16.62 -8.59
N GLN A 62 -10.89 -16.29 -7.75
CA GLN A 62 -10.93 -15.19 -6.78
C GLN A 62 -10.28 -13.90 -7.31
N LEU A 63 -9.97 -13.82 -8.61
CA LEU A 63 -9.41 -12.60 -9.24
C LEU A 63 -10.33 -11.38 -9.10
N HIS A 64 -11.61 -11.60 -8.81
CA HIS A 64 -12.55 -10.52 -8.50
C HIS A 64 -12.15 -9.71 -7.25
N LEU A 65 -11.40 -10.27 -6.29
CA LEU A 65 -11.08 -9.53 -5.05
C LEU A 65 -10.13 -8.35 -5.30
N PRO A 66 -8.95 -8.51 -5.93
CA PRO A 66 -8.10 -7.37 -6.29
C PRO A 66 -8.82 -6.36 -7.19
N ILE A 67 -9.67 -6.82 -8.10
CA ILE A 67 -10.46 -5.94 -8.98
C ILE A 67 -11.43 -5.08 -8.16
N ILE A 68 -12.13 -5.66 -7.18
CA ILE A 68 -13.02 -4.90 -6.28
C ILE A 68 -12.21 -3.88 -5.48
N THR A 69 -11.01 -4.23 -5.01
CA THR A 69 -10.11 -3.30 -4.30
C THR A 69 -9.72 -2.11 -5.18
N ILE A 70 -9.36 -2.35 -6.44
CA ILE A 70 -9.01 -1.31 -7.40
C ILE A 70 -10.24 -0.42 -7.69
N ILE A 71 -11.37 -1.01 -8.05
CA ILE A 71 -12.60 -0.28 -8.38
C ILE A 71 -13.08 0.56 -7.20
N SER A 72 -13.11 -0.01 -5.99
CA SER A 72 -13.51 0.73 -4.79
C SER A 72 -12.54 1.88 -4.48
N SER A 73 -11.23 1.68 -4.67
CA SER A 73 -10.24 2.75 -4.51
C SER A 73 -10.41 3.86 -5.55
N ILE A 74 -10.71 3.52 -6.82
CA ILE A 74 -11.03 4.50 -7.88
C ILE A 74 -12.28 5.31 -7.52
N ILE A 75 -13.36 4.64 -7.12
CA ILE A 75 -14.61 5.30 -6.74
C ILE A 75 -14.36 6.24 -5.56
N ALA A 76 -13.69 5.77 -4.51
CA ALA A 76 -13.32 6.58 -3.36
C ALA A 76 -12.43 7.79 -3.75
N GLY A 77 -11.47 7.59 -4.67
CA GLY A 77 -10.62 8.66 -5.19
C GLY A 77 -11.39 9.72 -5.98
N ILE A 78 -12.31 9.31 -6.87
CA ILE A 78 -13.16 10.24 -7.62
C ILE A 78 -14.07 11.05 -6.68
N ILE A 79 -14.68 10.39 -5.70
CA ILE A 79 -15.53 11.06 -4.69
C ILE A 79 -14.69 12.07 -3.89
N SER A 80 -13.51 11.64 -3.41
CA SER A 80 -12.62 12.51 -2.63
C SER A 80 -12.11 13.70 -3.44
N SER A 81 -11.78 13.50 -4.72
CA SER A 81 -11.37 14.58 -5.64
C SER A 81 -12.44 15.65 -5.78
N LYS A 82 -13.71 15.25 -5.92
CA LYS A 82 -14.84 16.19 -5.99
C LYS A 82 -15.08 16.94 -4.68
N ILE A 83 -14.99 16.24 -3.55
CA ILE A 83 -15.21 16.85 -2.22
C ILE A 83 -14.10 17.86 -1.89
N LEU A 84 -12.85 17.51 -2.19
CA LEU A 84 -11.68 18.32 -1.86
C LEU A 84 -11.33 19.35 -2.94
N ASN A 85 -11.98 19.27 -4.10
CA ASN A 85 -11.70 20.10 -5.28
C ASN A 85 -10.21 20.06 -5.71
N ILE A 86 -9.63 18.86 -5.71
CA ILE A 86 -8.24 18.58 -6.14
C ILE A 86 -8.29 17.81 -7.45
N ASP A 87 -7.28 18.03 -8.31
CA ASP A 87 -7.11 17.30 -9.58
C ASP A 87 -7.31 15.78 -9.40
N THR A 88 -8.19 15.22 -10.22
CA THR A 88 -8.61 13.82 -10.11
C THR A 88 -7.46 12.86 -10.34
N ARG A 89 -6.47 13.17 -11.21
CA ARG A 89 -5.31 12.29 -11.44
C ARG A 89 -4.47 12.17 -10.17
N ILE A 90 -4.24 13.29 -9.47
CA ILE A 90 -3.45 13.32 -8.24
C ILE A 90 -4.14 12.51 -7.13
N VAL A 91 -5.44 12.74 -6.91
CA VAL A 91 -6.19 12.02 -5.87
C VAL A 91 -6.33 10.54 -6.20
N LEU A 92 -6.52 10.20 -7.49
CA LEU A 92 -6.52 8.80 -7.93
C LEU A 92 -5.18 8.14 -7.65
N ALA A 93 -4.06 8.77 -8.00
CA ALA A 93 -2.73 8.23 -7.72
C ALA A 93 -2.49 8.00 -6.21
N ILE A 94 -2.98 8.90 -5.35
CA ILE A 94 -2.94 8.73 -3.89
C ILE A 94 -3.78 7.51 -3.46
N SER A 95 -5.03 7.41 -3.92
CA SER A 95 -5.96 6.33 -3.54
C SER A 95 -5.53 4.96 -4.06
N LEU A 96 -4.92 4.92 -5.24
CA LEU A 96 -4.46 3.71 -5.93
C LEU A 96 -3.10 3.22 -5.42
N GLY A 97 -2.49 3.91 -4.45
CA GLY A 97 -1.39 3.35 -3.65
C GLY A 97 -1.81 2.12 -2.84
N MET A 98 -3.11 1.95 -2.60
CA MET A 98 -3.74 0.77 -2.01
C MET A 98 -3.01 0.15 -0.81
N GLY A 99 -2.52 0.99 0.10
CA GLY A 99 -1.84 0.57 1.33
C GLY A 99 -0.31 0.57 1.24
N TRP A 100 0.29 0.64 0.04
CA TRP A 100 1.75 0.67 -0.11
C TRP A 100 2.33 2.08 0.06
N TYR A 101 2.25 2.60 1.28
CA TYR A 101 2.63 3.99 1.60
C TYR A 101 4.10 4.31 1.32
N SER A 102 5.02 3.35 1.47
CA SER A 102 6.45 3.56 1.29
C SER A 102 6.82 3.81 -0.18
N PHE A 103 6.19 3.09 -1.11
CA PHE A 103 6.36 3.32 -2.54
C PHE A 103 5.56 4.53 -3.01
N THR A 104 4.26 4.58 -2.71
CA THR A 104 3.38 5.62 -3.26
C THR A 104 3.77 7.02 -2.77
N GLY A 105 4.15 7.17 -1.49
CA GLY A 105 4.64 8.43 -0.95
C GLY A 105 5.93 8.92 -1.59
N ALA A 106 6.93 8.03 -1.73
CA ALA A 106 8.20 8.36 -2.37
C ALA A 106 8.01 8.68 -3.86
N TYR A 107 7.23 7.85 -4.57
CA TYR A 107 6.96 8.01 -6.00
C TYR A 107 6.29 9.35 -6.33
N LEU A 108 5.25 9.72 -5.58
CA LEU A 108 4.55 11.00 -5.77
C LEU A 108 5.39 12.21 -5.34
N THR A 109 6.30 12.04 -4.36
CA THR A 109 7.30 13.07 -4.02
C THR A 109 8.20 13.38 -5.22
N LEU A 110 8.69 12.32 -5.88
CA LEU A 110 9.62 12.41 -7.00
C LEU A 110 8.95 12.92 -8.29
N LYS A 111 7.70 12.49 -8.55
CA LYS A 111 6.98 12.84 -9.78
C LYS A 111 6.19 14.13 -9.72
N LEU A 112 5.70 14.51 -8.54
CA LEU A 112 4.92 15.73 -8.34
C LEU A 112 5.68 16.70 -7.43
N ASN A 113 5.56 16.51 -6.11
CA ASN A 113 6.21 17.31 -5.09
C ASN A 113 6.07 16.66 -3.70
N PRO A 114 6.86 17.10 -2.69
CA PRO A 114 6.80 16.56 -1.33
C PRO A 114 5.43 16.69 -0.65
N TYR A 115 4.64 17.70 -1.00
CA TYR A 115 3.31 17.89 -0.43
C TYR A 115 2.37 16.74 -0.78
N TYR A 116 2.27 16.37 -2.08
CA TYR A 116 1.45 15.24 -2.49
C TYR A 116 2.03 13.89 -2.06
N GLY A 117 3.36 13.77 -2.00
CA GLY A 117 4.01 12.59 -1.45
C GLY A 117 3.70 12.35 0.04
N ALA A 118 3.65 13.40 0.85
CA ALA A 118 3.28 13.31 2.26
C ALA A 118 1.81 12.88 2.45
N ILE A 119 0.89 13.45 1.66
CA ILE A 119 -0.52 13.05 1.68
C ILE A 119 -0.67 11.59 1.26
N ALA A 120 0.03 11.18 0.21
CA ALA A 120 0.03 9.80 -0.28
C ALA A 120 0.51 8.81 0.77
N PHE A 121 1.63 9.12 1.44
CA PHE A 121 2.17 8.32 2.53
C PHE A 121 1.15 8.21 3.67
N ALA A 122 0.66 9.36 4.17
CA ALA A 122 -0.23 9.41 5.32
C ALA A 122 -1.56 8.70 5.04
N SER A 123 -2.17 8.93 3.88
CA SER A 123 -3.45 8.30 3.49
C SER A 123 -3.34 6.77 3.42
N ASN A 124 -2.28 6.25 2.81
CA ASN A 124 -2.08 4.81 2.69
C ASN A 124 -1.68 4.17 4.03
N MET A 125 -0.92 4.88 4.87
CA MET A 125 -0.62 4.44 6.24
C MET A 125 -1.89 4.40 7.11
N LEU A 126 -2.77 5.41 6.97
CA LEU A 126 -4.07 5.43 7.66
C LEU A 126 -4.99 4.31 7.17
N ARG A 127 -4.95 3.96 5.88
CA ARG A 127 -5.67 2.79 5.35
C ARG A 127 -5.20 1.49 5.98
N GLU A 128 -3.88 1.30 6.13
CA GLU A 128 -3.32 0.13 6.84
C GLU A 128 -3.82 0.09 8.29
N ALA A 129 -3.69 1.22 9.02
CA ALA A 129 -4.15 1.32 10.39
C ALA A 129 -5.67 1.05 10.53
N ALA A 130 -6.47 1.59 9.60
CA ALA A 130 -7.90 1.34 9.55
C ALA A 130 -8.20 -0.14 9.32
N THR A 131 -7.45 -0.82 8.45
CA THR A 131 -7.61 -2.26 8.22
C THR A 131 -7.29 -3.07 9.47
N ILE A 132 -6.21 -2.74 10.19
CA ILE A 132 -5.84 -3.35 11.46
C ILE A 132 -6.96 -3.22 12.50
N ILE A 133 -7.62 -2.06 12.56
CA ILE A 133 -8.69 -1.77 13.52
C ILE A 133 -10.03 -2.40 13.10
N ILE A 134 -10.37 -2.33 11.82
CA ILE A 134 -11.67 -2.78 11.29
C ILE A 134 -11.75 -4.30 11.20
N THR A 135 -10.65 -4.97 10.83
CA THR A 135 -10.65 -6.42 10.57
C THR A 135 -11.14 -7.25 11.77
N PRO A 136 -10.71 -7.02 13.02
CA PRO A 136 -11.22 -7.74 14.18
C PRO A 136 -12.69 -7.48 14.50
N ILE A 137 -13.26 -6.37 14.01
CA ILE A 137 -14.67 -6.00 14.23
C ILE A 137 -15.57 -6.68 13.19
N LEU A 138 -15.01 -7.10 12.05
CA LEU A 138 -15.77 -7.73 10.97
C LEU A 138 -16.22 -9.15 11.36
N PRO A 139 -17.52 -9.47 11.24
CA PRO A 139 -17.99 -10.83 11.40
C PRO A 139 -17.31 -11.78 10.40
N ARG A 140 -17.06 -13.04 10.79
CA ARG A 140 -16.42 -14.05 9.93
C ARG A 140 -17.03 -14.21 8.53
N LYS A 141 -18.34 -13.99 8.37
CA LYS A 141 -19.01 -14.00 7.05
C LYS A 141 -18.48 -12.94 6.07
N PHE A 142 -17.83 -11.89 6.58
CA PHE A 142 -17.20 -10.81 5.81
C PHE A 142 -15.68 -10.97 5.67
N LYS A 143 -15.13 -12.17 5.86
CA LYS A 143 -13.69 -12.45 5.71
C LYS A 143 -13.06 -11.90 4.43
N LYS A 144 -13.76 -12.01 3.29
CA LYS A 144 -13.32 -11.44 2.01
C LYS A 144 -13.23 -9.92 2.02
N ALA A 145 -14.15 -9.24 2.70
CA ALA A 145 -14.11 -7.79 2.85
C ALA A 145 -12.90 -7.37 3.70
N GLY A 146 -12.59 -8.12 4.77
CA GLY A 146 -11.39 -7.90 5.58
C GLY A 146 -10.09 -8.01 4.79
N VAL A 147 -10.04 -8.89 3.78
CA VAL A 147 -8.92 -8.92 2.82
C VAL A 147 -8.95 -7.70 1.90
N ILE A 148 -10.08 -7.41 1.24
CA ILE A 148 -10.19 -6.30 0.27
C ILE A 148 -9.73 -4.95 0.85
N ILE A 149 -10.11 -4.63 2.09
CA ILE A 149 -9.79 -3.33 2.69
C ILE A 149 -8.27 -3.12 2.88
N GLY A 150 -7.50 -4.18 3.09
CA GLY A 150 -6.05 -4.09 3.30
C GLY A 150 -5.25 -3.71 2.06
N GLY A 151 -5.72 -4.05 0.85
CA GLY A 151 -4.94 -3.75 -0.35
C GLY A 151 -3.62 -4.54 -0.41
N ALA A 152 -2.50 -3.86 -0.65
CA ALA A 152 -1.16 -4.46 -0.71
C ALA A 152 -0.76 -5.11 0.62
N THR A 153 -1.22 -4.54 1.75
CA THR A 153 -0.79 -4.93 3.09
C THR A 153 -1.27 -6.31 3.53
N THR A 154 -2.16 -6.93 2.74
CA THR A 154 -2.72 -8.25 3.05
C THR A 154 -1.70 -9.37 2.90
N MET A 155 -0.59 -9.12 2.20
CA MET A 155 0.51 -10.07 2.08
C MET A 155 1.48 -10.02 3.27
N ASP A 156 1.51 -8.92 4.05
CA ASP A 156 2.53 -8.65 5.07
C ASP A 156 1.95 -8.11 6.39
N THR A 157 1.76 -6.80 6.55
CA THR A 157 1.49 -6.15 7.84
C THR A 157 0.11 -6.48 8.40
N THR A 158 -0.88 -6.69 7.53
CA THR A 158 -2.25 -7.05 7.92
C THR A 158 -2.52 -8.56 7.86
N LEU A 159 -1.59 -9.35 7.30
CA LEU A 159 -1.71 -10.80 7.21
C LEU A 159 -1.92 -11.49 8.58
N PRO A 160 -1.16 -11.17 9.65
CA PRO A 160 -1.35 -11.82 10.95
C PRO A 160 -2.75 -11.61 11.53
N ILE A 161 -3.35 -10.44 11.29
CA ILE A 161 -4.69 -10.11 11.78
C ILE A 161 -5.74 -10.85 10.97
N ILE A 162 -5.61 -10.89 9.64
CA ILE A 162 -6.52 -11.66 8.77
C ILE A 162 -6.53 -13.14 9.19
N VAL A 163 -5.36 -13.73 9.41
CA VAL A 163 -5.23 -15.13 9.84
C VAL A 163 -5.81 -15.35 11.24
N LYS A 164 -5.54 -14.43 12.17
CA LYS A 164 -6.08 -14.52 13.54
C LYS A 164 -7.61 -14.50 13.55
N GLU A 165 -8.22 -13.60 12.80
CA GLU A 165 -9.67 -13.36 12.88
C GLU A 165 -10.48 -14.31 11.98
N PHE A 166 -9.94 -14.68 10.81
CA PHE A 166 -10.65 -15.50 9.81
C PHE A 166 -10.08 -16.91 9.60
N GLY A 167 -8.94 -17.24 10.22
CA GLY A 167 -8.33 -18.56 10.19
C GLY A 167 -7.22 -18.72 9.15
N GLU A 168 -6.40 -19.77 9.32
CA GLU A 168 -5.25 -20.07 8.44
C GLU A 168 -5.66 -20.34 6.99
N GLU A 169 -6.90 -20.78 6.75
CA GLU A 169 -7.42 -21.00 5.40
C GLU A 169 -7.42 -19.72 4.54
N GLU A 170 -7.57 -18.55 5.17
CA GLU A 170 -7.58 -17.25 4.48
C GLU A 170 -6.17 -16.70 4.21
N MET A 171 -5.12 -17.29 4.79
CA MET A 171 -3.73 -16.88 4.58
C MET A 171 -3.36 -16.85 3.09
N ILE A 172 -3.71 -17.92 2.37
CA ILE A 172 -3.40 -18.08 0.94
C ILE A 172 -4.15 -17.02 0.11
N LEU A 173 -5.40 -16.70 0.50
CA LEU A 173 -6.19 -15.68 -0.18
C LEU A 173 -5.60 -14.28 0.02
N ALA A 174 -5.19 -13.96 1.25
CA ALA A 174 -4.60 -12.69 1.61
C ALA A 174 -3.24 -12.45 0.93
N LEU A 175 -2.39 -13.49 0.88
CA LEU A 175 -1.14 -13.48 0.13
C LEU A 175 -1.38 -13.27 -1.37
N TYR A 176 -2.32 -14.02 -1.96
CA TYR A 176 -2.70 -13.89 -3.37
C TYR A 176 -3.20 -12.48 -3.71
N HIS A 177 -4.11 -11.95 -2.88
CA HIS A 177 -4.66 -10.61 -3.07
C HIS A 177 -3.57 -9.53 -2.98
N GLY A 178 -2.79 -9.54 -1.90
CA GLY A 178 -1.78 -8.51 -1.65
C GLY A 178 -0.70 -8.53 -2.71
N LEU A 179 -0.26 -9.73 -3.14
CA LEU A 179 0.69 -9.88 -4.23
C LEU A 179 0.21 -9.22 -5.53
N ILE A 180 -1.03 -9.50 -5.94
CA ILE A 180 -1.59 -8.93 -7.18
C ILE A 180 -1.65 -7.41 -7.08
N ILE A 181 -2.11 -6.88 -5.95
CA ILE A 181 -2.17 -5.44 -5.73
C ILE A 181 -0.77 -4.82 -5.78
N THR A 182 0.20 -5.40 -5.07
CA THR A 182 1.61 -4.92 -5.04
C THR A 182 2.24 -4.91 -6.44
N LEU A 183 1.98 -5.91 -7.28
CA LEU A 183 2.50 -5.94 -8.66
C LEU A 183 1.83 -4.90 -9.56
N ILE A 184 0.56 -4.58 -9.33
CA ILE A 184 -0.21 -3.68 -10.17
C ILE A 184 0.05 -2.21 -9.81
N ILE A 185 0.30 -1.88 -8.54
CA ILE A 185 0.46 -0.48 -8.08
C ILE A 185 1.49 0.30 -8.92
N PRO A 186 2.74 -0.16 -9.13
CA PRO A 186 3.72 0.60 -9.92
C PRO A 186 3.26 0.88 -11.35
N ILE A 187 2.60 -0.09 -11.99
CA ILE A 187 2.09 0.02 -13.37
C ILE A 187 0.95 1.05 -13.44
N ILE A 188 0.02 0.99 -12.48
CA ILE A 188 -1.08 1.95 -12.40
C ILE A 188 -0.55 3.36 -12.12
N LEU A 189 0.36 3.54 -11.16
CA LEU A 189 0.84 4.88 -10.83
C LEU A 189 1.63 5.49 -11.99
N SER A 190 2.44 4.70 -12.71
CA SER A 190 3.19 5.17 -13.88
C SER A 190 2.35 5.51 -15.10
N THR A 191 1.09 5.09 -15.13
CA THR A 191 0.17 5.42 -16.23
C THR A 191 -0.70 6.63 -15.93
N ILE A 192 -0.86 6.98 -14.64
CA ILE A 192 -1.67 8.13 -14.19
C ILE A 192 -0.83 9.39 -14.06
N ILE A 193 0.41 9.26 -13.58
CA ILE A 193 1.37 10.34 -13.27
C ILE A 193 2.58 10.23 -14.18
#